data_AF-A0A840SK19-F1
#
_entry.id   AF-A0A840SK19-F1
#
_cell.length_a   1.000
_cell.length_b   1.000
_cell.length_c   1.000
_cell.angle_alpha   90.00
_cell.angle_beta   90.00
_cell.angle_gamma   90.00
#
_symmetry.space_group_name_H-M   'P 1'
#
loop_
_entity.id
_entity.type
_entity.pdbx_description
1 polymer ?
#
loop_
_entity_poly.entity_id
_entity_poly.type
_entity_poly.pdbx_seq_one_letter_code
_entity_poly.pdbx_strand_id
1 'polypeptide(L)'
;MKKTNINPVDLYCNALKGMTLAANMLILTALCCTDDKECDGFEELTAVSHYFDTVLHKALEDKRLSSPAVITTAKRYFSVLKDFKKSPDAQTDEIRELLKDQEEIIQSIIHSER
;
A
#
# COMPACT_ATOMS: atom_id res chain seq x y z
N MET A 1 31.71 3.51 3.24
CA MET A 1 30.23 3.39 3.39
C MET A 1 29.95 2.41 4.53
N LYS A 2 29.30 2.83 5.62
CA LYS A 2 28.89 1.92 6.71
C LYS A 2 27.74 1.05 6.19
N LYS A 3 27.85 -0.27 6.28
CA LYS A 3 26.74 -1.19 5.97
C LYS A 3 25.69 -1.04 7.07
N THR A 4 24.49 -0.58 6.71
CA THR A 4 23.33 -0.63 7.60
C THR A 4 22.94 -2.09 7.76
N ASN A 5 23.17 -2.67 8.95
CA ASN A 5 22.67 -4.00 9.28
C ASN A 5 21.16 -3.87 9.52
N ILE A 6 20.36 -4.23 8.52
CA ILE A 6 18.90 -4.27 8.63
C ILE A 6 18.53 -5.50 9.49
N ASN A 7 17.69 -5.30 10.50
CA ASN A 7 17.23 -6.36 11.38
C ASN A 7 16.29 -7.32 10.62
N PRO A 8 16.50 -8.65 10.65
CA PRO A 8 15.59 -9.62 10.04
C PRO A 8 14.12 -9.48 10.46
N VAL A 9 13.85 -8.95 11.65
CA VAL A 9 12.49 -8.67 12.14
C VAL A 9 11.82 -7.57 11.32
N ASP A 10 12.54 -6.49 11.01
CA ASP A 10 12.00 -5.39 10.19
C ASP A 10 11.68 -5.86 8.77
N LEU A 11 12.50 -6.79 8.25
CA LEU A 11 12.26 -7.45 6.97
C LEU A 11 10.95 -8.24 6.96
N TYR A 12 10.73 -9.05 7.98
CA TYR A 12 9.54 -9.85 8.12
C TYR A 12 8.28 -9.00 8.34
N CYS A 13 8.35 -8.00 9.21
CA CYS A 13 7.21 -7.11 9.48
C CYS A 13 6.78 -6.32 8.24
N ASN A 14 7.72 -5.87 7.40
CA ASN A 14 7.39 -5.14 6.17
C ASN A 14 6.85 -6.08 5.07
N ALA A 15 7.33 -7.32 4.99
CA ALA A 15 6.73 -8.32 4.10
C ALA A 15 5.27 -8.61 4.45
N LEU A 16 4.98 -8.80 5.75
CA LEU A 16 3.61 -9.00 6.24
C LEU A 16 2.70 -7.81 5.90
N LYS A 17 3.18 -6.58 6.10
CA LYS A 17 2.45 -5.36 5.71
C LYS A 17 2.11 -5.32 4.22
N GLY A 18 3.05 -5.72 3.36
CA GLY A 18 2.83 -5.84 1.91
C GLY A 18 1.72 -6.82 1.55
N MET A 19 1.73 -8.00 2.17
CA MET A 19 0.67 -9.01 1.97
C MET A 19 -0.71 -8.50 2.41
N THR A 20 -0.79 -7.78 3.54
CA THR A 20 -2.05 -7.18 4.00
C THR A 20 -2.59 -6.14 3.01
N LEU A 21 -1.72 -5.33 2.40
CA LEU A 21 -2.13 -4.36 1.37
C LEU A 21 -2.70 -5.04 0.12
N ALA A 22 -2.05 -6.12 -0.35
CA ALA A 22 -2.53 -6.89 -1.49
C ALA A 22 -3.91 -7.53 -1.19
N ALA A 23 -4.10 -8.08 0.01
CA ALA A 23 -5.39 -8.62 0.43
C ALA A 23 -6.49 -7.54 0.48
N ASN A 24 -6.19 -6.37 1.06
CA ASN A 24 -7.14 -5.26 1.12
C ASN A 24 -7.52 -4.74 -0.27
N MET A 25 -6.60 -4.77 -1.24
CA MET A 25 -6.91 -4.42 -2.63
C MET A 25 -7.82 -5.44 -3.30
N LEU A 26 -7.65 -6.73 -3.04
CA LEU A 26 -8.56 -7.76 -3.58
C LEU A 26 -9.99 -7.56 -3.05
N ILE A 27 -10.14 -7.25 -1.76
CA ILE A 27 -11.44 -6.96 -1.16
C ILE A 27 -12.02 -5.67 -1.75
N LEU A 28 -11.23 -4.60 -1.86
CA LEU A 28 -11.69 -3.34 -2.45
C LEU A 28 -12.11 -3.51 -3.92
N THR A 29 -11.39 -4.33 -4.69
CA THR A 29 -11.77 -4.70 -6.06
C THR A 29 -13.12 -5.39 -6.09
N ALA A 30 -13.33 -6.38 -5.22
CA ALA A 30 -14.61 -7.08 -5.16
C ALA A 30 -15.76 -6.12 -4.84
N LEU A 31 -15.57 -5.20 -3.88
CA LEU A 31 -16.57 -4.21 -3.49
C LEU A 31 -16.86 -3.19 -4.59
N CYS A 32 -15.84 -2.77 -5.35
CA CYS A 32 -15.99 -1.86 -6.48
C CYS A 32 -16.57 -2.53 -7.73
N CYS A 33 -16.41 -3.84 -7.91
CA CYS A 33 -16.95 -4.57 -9.07
C CYS A 33 -18.37 -5.11 -8.84
N THR A 34 -18.85 -5.19 -7.59
CA THR A 34 -20.25 -5.54 -7.29
C THR A 34 -21.14 -4.32 -7.49
N ASP A 35 -21.65 -4.11 -8.71
CA ASP A 35 -22.82 -3.29 -9.11
C ASP A 35 -22.71 -2.67 -10.53
N ASP A 36 -21.74 -3.06 -11.37
CA ASP A 36 -21.42 -2.37 -12.65
C ASP A 36 -21.16 -0.84 -12.45
N LYS A 37 -20.82 -0.43 -11.23
CA LYS A 37 -20.43 0.94 -10.89
C LYS A 37 -18.94 1.11 -11.16
N GLU A 38 -18.58 2.09 -11.97
CA GLU A 38 -17.21 2.55 -12.04
C GLU A 38 -16.88 3.30 -10.74
N CYS A 39 -15.97 2.75 -9.93
CA CYS A 39 -15.42 3.47 -8.78
C CYS A 39 -14.42 4.52 -9.29
N ASP A 40 -14.74 5.82 -9.13
CA ASP A 40 -13.87 6.89 -9.61
C ASP A 40 -12.53 6.88 -8.86
N GLY A 41 -11.42 6.92 -9.59
CA GLY A 41 -10.05 6.82 -9.06
C GLY A 41 -9.58 5.43 -8.61
N PHE A 42 -10.43 4.38 -8.71
CA PHE A 42 -10.05 3.02 -8.31
C PHE A 42 -8.98 2.40 -9.22
N GLU A 43 -9.00 2.68 -10.52
CA GLU A 43 -7.99 2.19 -11.46
C GLU A 43 -6.59 2.72 -11.12
N GLU A 44 -6.48 4.01 -10.77
CA GLU A 44 -5.21 4.61 -10.38
C GLU A 44 -4.72 4.03 -9.04
N LEU A 45 -5.63 3.84 -8.08
CA LEU A 45 -5.32 3.21 -6.80
C LEU A 45 -4.80 1.78 -6.98
N THR A 46 -5.42 1.02 -7.88
CA THR A 46 -5.01 -0.35 -8.23
C THR A 46 -3.64 -0.36 -8.90
N ALA A 47 -3.41 0.52 -9.88
CA ALA A 47 -2.13 0.62 -10.56
C ALA A 47 -0.97 0.98 -9.61
N VAL A 48 -1.18 1.96 -8.72
CA VAL A 48 -0.12 2.36 -7.76
C VAL A 48 0.13 1.27 -6.71
N SER A 49 -0.91 0.54 -6.30
CA SER A 49 -0.78 -0.58 -5.36
C SER A 49 0.02 -1.73 -5.96
N HIS A 50 -0.27 -2.14 -7.20
CA HIS A 50 0.52 -3.16 -7.90
C HIS A 50 1.98 -2.76 -8.09
N TYR A 51 2.22 -1.49 -8.44
CA TYR A 51 3.58 -0.99 -8.57
C TYR A 51 4.33 -0.99 -7.23
N PHE A 52 3.65 -0.59 -6.15
CA PHE A 52 4.21 -0.65 -4.81
C PHE A 52 4.56 -2.08 -4.40
N ASP A 53 3.67 -3.05 -4.62
CA ASP A 53 3.91 -4.47 -4.32
C ASP A 53 5.13 -5.02 -5.08
N THR A 54 5.26 -4.66 -6.37
CA THR A 54 6.42 -5.05 -7.19
C THR A 54 7.73 -4.50 -6.61
N VAL A 55 7.74 -3.22 -6.22
CA VAL A 55 8.93 -2.57 -5.63
C VAL A 55 9.25 -3.16 -4.25
N LEU A 56 8.23 -3.46 -3.45
CA LEU A 56 8.40 -4.07 -2.13
C LEU A 56 8.96 -5.49 -2.24
N HIS A 57 8.40 -6.32 -3.12
CA HIS A 57 8.92 -7.65 -3.42
C HIS A 57 10.38 -7.60 -3.86
N LYS A 58 10.71 -6.69 -4.79
CA LYS A 58 12.09 -6.54 -5.25
C LYS A 58 13.03 -6.12 -4.11
N ALA A 59 12.57 -5.20 -3.25
CA ALA A 59 13.33 -4.77 -2.10
C ALA A 59 13.51 -5.88 -1.04
N LEU A 60 12.54 -6.79 -0.90
CA LEU A 60 12.66 -7.99 -0.04
C LEU A 60 13.71 -8.96 -0.57
N GLU A 61 13.67 -9.29 -1.86
CA GLU A 61 14.67 -10.14 -2.52
C GLU A 61 16.09 -9.59 -2.33
N ASP A 62 16.25 -8.28 -2.52
CA ASP A 62 17.53 -7.60 -2.43
C ASP A 62 17.95 -7.32 -0.98
N LYS A 63 17.10 -7.62 0.02
CA LYS A 63 17.27 -7.30 1.45
C LYS A 63 17.51 -5.79 1.68
N ARG A 64 16.83 -4.94 0.91
CA ARG A 64 16.95 -3.47 0.88
C ARG A 64 15.59 -2.79 1.03
N LEU A 65 14.87 -3.10 2.10
CA LEU A 65 13.54 -2.53 2.34
C LEU A 65 13.53 -1.03 2.63
N SER A 66 14.60 -0.50 3.22
CA SER A 66 14.81 0.96 3.38
C SER A 66 15.30 1.61 2.08
N SER A 67 15.03 1.00 0.93
CA SER A 67 15.39 1.57 -0.36
C SER A 67 14.54 2.84 -0.59
N PRO A 68 15.16 3.95 -1.04
CA PRO A 68 14.43 5.15 -1.44
C PRO A 68 13.29 4.87 -2.42
N ALA A 69 13.40 3.80 -3.22
CA ALA A 69 12.35 3.36 -4.13
C ALA A 69 11.06 2.97 -3.39
N VAL A 70 11.16 2.14 -2.35
CA VAL A 70 10.01 1.67 -1.54
C VAL A 70 9.28 2.85 -0.91
N ILE A 71 10.03 3.78 -0.29
CA ILE A 71 9.43 4.95 0.36
C ILE A 71 8.84 5.93 -0.65
N THR A 72 9.49 6.14 -1.79
CA THR A 72 8.94 6.98 -2.88
C THR A 72 7.62 6.41 -3.39
N THR A 73 7.56 5.10 -3.62
CA THR A 73 6.32 4.44 -4.03
C THR A 73 5.25 4.43 -2.95
N ALA A 74 5.62 4.24 -1.68
CA ALA A 74 4.69 4.31 -0.55
C ALA A 74 4.07 5.71 -0.43
N LYS A 75 4.85 6.79 -0.59
CA LYS A 75 4.35 8.17 -0.59
C LYS A 75 3.40 8.43 -1.76
N ARG A 76 3.70 7.89 -2.95
CA ARG A 76 2.80 7.98 -4.10
C ARG A 76 1.48 7.26 -3.82
N TYR A 77 1.55 6.03 -3.31
CA TYR A 77 0.36 5.26 -2.93
C TYR A 77 -0.47 6.01 -1.90
N PHE A 78 0.16 6.56 -0.85
CA PHE A 78 -0.51 7.37 0.17
C PHE A 78 -1.26 8.58 -0.42
N SER A 79 -0.67 9.26 -1.41
CA SER A 79 -1.31 10.39 -2.09
C SER A 79 -2.57 9.96 -2.83
N VAL A 80 -2.47 8.92 -3.67
CA VAL A 80 -3.60 8.39 -4.46
C VAL A 80 -4.70 7.85 -3.53
N LEU A 81 -4.32 7.16 -2.45
CA LEU A 81 -5.25 6.67 -1.43
C LEU A 81 -6.05 7.83 -0.80
N LYS A 82 -5.39 8.95 -0.47
CA LYS A 82 -6.06 10.13 0.07
C LYS A 82 -7.05 10.76 -0.90
N ASP A 83 -6.77 10.73 -2.19
CA ASP A 83 -7.67 11.25 -3.19
C ASP A 83 -8.85 10.30 -3.41
N PHE A 84 -8.62 8.99 -3.48
CA PHE A 84 -9.69 7.98 -3.54
C PHE A 84 -10.63 8.07 -2.33
N LYS A 85 -10.12 8.30 -1.11
CA LYS A 85 -10.93 8.48 0.11
C LYS A 85 -11.92 9.64 0.06
N LYS A 86 -11.74 10.61 -0.85
CA LYS A 86 -12.66 11.73 -1.05
C LYS A 86 -13.78 11.40 -2.04
N SER A 87 -13.67 10.29 -2.77
CA SER A 87 -14.70 9.86 -3.71
C SER A 87 -16.00 9.48 -2.97
N PRO A 88 -17.17 9.60 -3.63
CA PRO A 88 -18.43 9.08 -3.10
C PRO A 88 -18.38 7.56 -2.86
N ASP A 89 -17.65 6.83 -3.71
CA ASP A 89 -17.52 5.37 -3.64
C ASP A 89 -16.76 4.92 -2.39
N ALA A 90 -15.88 5.78 -1.86
CA ALA A 90 -15.16 5.54 -0.62
C ALA A 90 -15.98 5.78 0.66
N GLN A 91 -17.30 6.00 0.58
CA GLN A 91 -18.13 6.38 1.74
C GLN A 91 -18.92 5.24 2.38
N THR A 92 -18.87 4.01 1.86
CA THR A 92 -19.46 2.87 2.58
C THR A 92 -18.63 2.52 3.81
N ASP A 93 -19.24 1.96 4.85
CA ASP A 93 -18.53 1.67 6.11
C ASP A 93 -17.41 0.64 5.89
N GLU A 94 -17.67 -0.38 5.07
CA GLU A 94 -16.71 -1.43 4.74
C GLU A 94 -15.51 -0.88 3.95
N ILE A 95 -15.76 -0.01 2.95
CA ILE A 95 -14.68 0.60 2.17
C ILE A 95 -13.89 1.58 3.05
N ARG A 96 -14.54 2.35 3.91
CA ARG A 96 -13.85 3.29 4.81
C ARG A 96 -12.89 2.59 5.77
N GLU A 97 -13.30 1.46 6.34
CA GLU A 97 -12.45 0.67 7.24
C GLU A 97 -11.22 0.13 6.47
N LEU A 98 -11.43 -0.47 5.30
CA LEU A 98 -10.34 -0.97 4.45
C LEU A 98 -9.35 0.13 4.06
N LEU A 99 -9.84 1.30 3.65
CA LEU A 99 -8.99 2.42 3.26
C LEU A 99 -8.24 3.01 4.46
N LYS A 100 -8.80 2.94 5.67
CA LYS A 100 -8.11 3.34 6.91
C LYS A 100 -6.97 2.38 7.24
N ASP A 101 -7.21 1.08 7.16
CA ASP A 101 -6.19 0.06 7.42
C ASP A 101 -5.03 0.17 6.41
N GLN A 102 -5.34 0.33 5.13
CA GLN A 102 -4.34 0.58 4.10
C GLN A 102 -3.52 1.85 4.40
N GLU A 103 -4.18 2.91 4.87
CA GLU A 103 -3.52 4.17 5.23
C GLU A 103 -2.52 3.96 6.39
N GLU A 104 -2.94 3.28 7.46
CA GLU A 104 -2.10 3.00 8.63
C GLU A 104 -0.87 2.16 8.25
N ILE A 105 -1.04 1.15 7.40
CA ILE A 105 0.07 0.31 6.92
C ILE A 105 1.06 1.14 6.09
N ILE A 106 0.58 1.92 5.13
CA ILE A 106 1.45 2.74 4.27
C ILE A 106 2.18 3.81 5.07
N GLN A 107 1.48 4.47 6.02
CA GLN A 107 2.13 5.39 6.94
C GLN A 107 3.21 4.67 7.76
N SER A 108 2.96 3.47 8.27
CA SER A 108 3.95 2.69 9.01
C SER A 108 5.22 2.42 8.18
N ILE A 109 5.05 2.09 6.89
CA ILE A 109 6.19 1.86 5.98
C ILE A 109 6.96 3.17 5.75
N ILE A 110 6.28 4.28 5.49
CA ILE A 110 6.90 5.60 5.33
C ILE A 110 7.70 6.01 6.58
N HIS A 111 7.18 5.73 7.78
CA HIS A 111 7.85 6.09 9.03
C HIS A 111 9.00 5.14 9.43
N SER A 112 9.11 3.95 8.82
CA SER A 112 10.20 2.99 9.08
C SER A 112 11.57 3.42 8.53
N GLU A 113 11.63 4.53 7.79
CA GLU A 113 12.87 5.14 7.28
C GLU A 113 13.58 6.03 8.33
N ARG A 114 12.96 6.26 9.50
CA ARG A 114 13.53 6.99 10.63
C ARG A 114 14.25 6.07 11.61
#